data_AF-A0A6A4Z9C2-F1
#
_entry.id   AF-A0A6A4Z9C2-F1
#
_cell.length_a   1.000
_cell.length_b   1.000
_cell.length_c   1.000
_cell.angle_alpha   90.00
_cell.angle_beta   90.00
_cell.angle_gamma   90.00
#
_symmetry.space_group_name_H-M   'P 1'
#
loop_
_entity.id
_entity.type
_entity.pdbx_description
1 polymer ?
#
loop_
_entity_poly.entity_id
_entity_poly.type
_entity_poly.pdbx_seq_one_letter_code
_entity_poly.pdbx_strand_id
1 'polypeptide(L)'
;MSLANASDFASLTGGEQILPSPVFPINAAQPEALVASTSANFDFYVLSQSWQPYFCTTGNFQGCRNPTPYMSTKLTIHGLWPNNEQGPNPADCGGSSLTQGDINSVGADDVAQYWPDVKTGGWTFVSNEWDKHGTCS
;
A
#
# COMPACT_ATOMS: atom_id res chain seq x y z
N MET A 1 37.71 12.35 -26.40
CA MET A 1 37.93 13.81 -26.38
C MET A 1 37.61 14.35 -27.76
N SER A 2 36.46 15.02 -27.91
CA SER A 2 36.25 15.98 -28.98
C SER A 2 35.10 16.87 -28.53
N LEU A 3 35.46 18.05 -28.03
CA LEU A 3 34.55 19.15 -27.75
C LEU A 3 34.40 19.91 -29.06
N ALA A 4 33.17 20.15 -29.51
CA ALA A 4 32.90 21.20 -30.50
C ALA A 4 32.31 22.39 -29.77
N ASN A 5 32.98 23.52 -29.90
CA ASN A 5 32.65 24.79 -29.28
C ASN A 5 32.11 25.77 -30.34
N ALA A 6 31.09 26.51 -29.90
CA ALA A 6 30.73 27.90 -30.19
C ALA A 6 30.53 28.45 -31.61
N SER A 7 29.48 29.27 -31.65
CA SER A 7 29.32 30.53 -32.40
C SER A 7 28.64 30.45 -33.75
N ASP A 8 27.41 30.97 -33.81
CA ASP A 8 27.08 32.00 -34.79
C ASP A 8 25.98 32.93 -34.22
N PHE A 9 26.33 34.22 -34.13
CA PHE A 9 25.45 35.34 -33.84
C PHE A 9 25.08 35.98 -35.18
N ALA A 10 23.79 36.07 -35.48
CA ALA A 10 23.29 36.97 -36.52
C ALA A 10 22.11 37.78 -35.95
N SER A 11 22.39 39.08 -35.80
CA SER A 11 21.47 40.14 -35.43
C SER A 11 20.51 40.44 -36.58
N LEU A 12 19.20 40.47 -36.29
CA LEU A 12 18.22 41.16 -37.14
C LEU A 12 17.35 42.04 -36.25
N THR A 13 17.49 43.34 -36.45
CA THR A 13 16.68 44.42 -35.91
C THR A 13 15.27 44.37 -36.53
N GLY A 14 14.24 44.28 -35.69
CA GLY A 14 12.85 44.39 -36.11
C GLY A 14 11.95 44.67 -34.91
N GLY A 15 11.17 45.75 -34.99
CA GLY A 15 10.42 46.33 -33.86
C GLY A 15 9.43 45.38 -33.19
N GLU A 16 9.42 45.46 -31.86
CA GLU A 16 8.57 44.71 -30.95
C GLU A 16 7.14 45.28 -31.02
N GLN A 17 6.22 44.58 -31.69
CA GLN A 17 4.79 44.79 -31.50
C GLN A 17 4.35 43.92 -30.32
N ILE A 18 4.03 44.57 -29.20
CA ILE A 18 3.42 43.93 -28.04
C ILE A 18 2.00 43.50 -28.43
N LEU A 19 1.85 42.23 -28.78
CA LEU A 19 0.53 41.59 -28.86
C LEU A 19 0.04 41.35 -27.42
N PRO A 20 -1.21 41.70 -27.08
CA PRO A 20 -1.74 41.43 -25.74
C PRO A 20 -1.76 39.91 -25.52
N SER A 21 -1.22 39.48 -24.37
CA SER A 21 -1.27 38.09 -23.92
C SER A 21 -2.71 37.59 -23.93
N PRO A 22 -2.98 36.36 -24.41
CA PRO A 22 -4.31 35.77 -24.24
C PRO A 22 -4.59 35.64 -22.74
N VAL A 23 -5.59 36.37 -22.27
CA VAL A 23 -6.16 36.15 -20.94
C VAL A 23 -6.93 34.83 -21.03
N PHE A 24 -6.30 33.74 -20.63
CA PHE A 24 -6.99 32.47 -20.47
C PHE A 24 -7.94 32.60 -19.27
N PRO A 25 -9.24 32.29 -19.41
CA PRO A 25 -10.12 32.23 -18.26
C PRO A 25 -9.61 31.14 -17.32
N ILE A 26 -9.23 31.55 -16.11
CA ILE A 26 -8.95 30.67 -14.96
C ILE A 26 -10.25 30.06 -14.45
N ASN A 27 -10.91 29.24 -15.25
CA ASN A 27 -11.95 28.34 -14.75
C ASN A 27 -12.14 27.12 -15.66
N ALA A 28 -11.04 26.38 -15.87
CA ALA A 28 -11.15 24.97 -16.18
C ALA A 28 -11.02 24.23 -14.85
N ALA A 29 -12.15 23.82 -14.27
CA ALA A 29 -12.15 22.74 -13.29
C ALA A 29 -11.36 21.59 -13.93
N GLN A 30 -10.16 21.34 -13.41
CA GLN A 30 -9.41 20.15 -13.77
C GLN A 30 -10.34 18.98 -13.47
N PRO A 31 -10.58 18.04 -14.40
CA PRO A 31 -11.18 16.79 -13.98
C PRO A 31 -10.26 16.26 -12.89
N GLU A 32 -10.76 16.17 -11.66
CA GLU A 32 -10.13 15.36 -10.62
C GLU A 32 -9.95 14.01 -11.30
N ALA A 33 -8.70 13.69 -11.64
CA ALA A 33 -8.40 12.40 -12.20
C ALA A 33 -8.91 11.43 -11.16
N LEU A 34 -10.00 10.72 -11.49
CA LEU A 34 -10.45 9.59 -10.71
C LEU A 34 -9.21 8.72 -10.62
N VAL A 35 -8.57 8.67 -9.46
CA VAL A 35 -7.48 7.74 -9.23
C VAL A 35 -8.18 6.39 -9.22
N ALA A 36 -8.33 5.82 -10.41
CA ALA A 36 -8.71 4.45 -10.56
C ALA A 36 -7.65 3.70 -9.75
N SER A 37 -8.05 3.16 -8.60
CA SER A 37 -7.26 2.17 -7.91
C SER A 37 -7.10 1.06 -8.93
N THR A 38 -5.98 1.07 -9.64
CA THR A 38 -5.54 -0.08 -10.40
C THR A 38 -5.18 -1.08 -9.33
N SER A 39 -6.14 -1.88 -8.87
CA SER A 39 -5.81 -3.08 -8.10
C SER A 39 -4.68 -3.75 -8.86
N ALA A 40 -3.57 -4.00 -8.16
CA ALA A 40 -2.42 -4.57 -8.82
C ALA A 40 -2.88 -5.89 -9.47
N ASN A 41 -2.53 -6.11 -10.73
CA ASN A 41 -2.83 -7.41 -11.33
C ASN A 41 -1.94 -8.44 -10.63
N PHE A 42 -2.58 -9.46 -10.05
CA PHE A 42 -1.91 -10.62 -9.48
C PHE A 42 -2.60 -11.91 -9.95
N ASP A 43 -1.87 -13.02 -9.91
CA ASP A 43 -2.32 -14.28 -10.48
C ASP A 43 -3.10 -15.14 -9.47
N PHE A 44 -2.66 -15.18 -8.21
CA PHE A 44 -3.30 -15.97 -7.16
C PHE A 44 -3.09 -15.39 -5.77
N TYR A 45 -3.91 -15.85 -4.82
CA TYR A 45 -3.72 -15.58 -3.40
C TYR A 45 -2.93 -16.69 -2.71
N VAL A 46 -2.00 -16.30 -1.85
CA VAL A 46 -1.46 -17.16 -0.80
C VAL A 46 -2.18 -16.85 0.51
N LEU A 47 -2.91 -17.82 1.05
CA LEU A 47 -3.38 -17.77 2.44
C LEU A 47 -2.28 -18.31 3.36
N SER A 48 -1.60 -17.40 4.05
CA SER A 48 -0.56 -17.71 5.02
C SER A 48 -1.15 -17.87 6.42
N GLN A 49 -0.82 -18.97 7.09
CA GLN A 49 -1.30 -19.28 8.43
C GLN A 49 -0.13 -19.64 9.36
N SER A 50 -0.24 -19.24 10.63
CA SER A 50 0.75 -19.52 11.66
C SER A 50 0.24 -20.57 12.63
N TRP A 51 1.05 -21.61 12.90
CA TRP A 51 0.80 -22.52 14.01
C TRP A 51 1.17 -21.84 15.32
N GLN A 52 0.15 -21.26 15.94
CA GLN A 52 0.30 -20.32 17.03
C GLN A 52 1.00 -20.90 18.28
N PRO A 53 0.76 -22.18 18.67
CA PRO A 53 1.47 -22.80 19.78
C PRO A 53 2.99 -22.82 19.57
N TYR A 54 3.45 -23.16 18.36
CA TYR A 54 4.88 -23.15 18.05
C TYR A 54 5.42 -21.72 17.95
N PHE A 55 4.70 -20.81 17.30
CA PHE A 55 5.11 -19.41 17.19
C PHE A 55 5.41 -18.80 18.57
N CYS A 56 4.56 -19.08 19.57
CA CYS A 56 4.76 -18.60 20.93
C CYS A 56 5.97 -19.18 21.66
N THR A 57 6.60 -20.24 21.14
CA THR A 57 7.89 -20.74 21.67
C THR A 57 9.12 -20.04 21.06
N THR A 58 8.94 -19.27 19.98
CA THR A 58 10.06 -18.61 19.27
C THR A 58 10.49 -17.28 19.89
N GLY A 59 9.73 -16.76 20.86
CA GLY A 59 10.04 -15.49 21.50
C GLY A 59 9.04 -15.13 22.60
N ASN A 60 9.39 -14.12 23.40
CA ASN A 60 8.52 -13.58 24.45
C ASN A 60 7.67 -12.44 23.90
N PHE A 61 6.60 -12.79 23.19
CA PHE A 61 5.67 -11.84 22.58
C PHE A 61 4.50 -11.51 23.51
N GLN A 62 3.96 -10.30 23.41
CA GLN A 62 2.90 -9.83 24.30
C GLN A 62 1.65 -10.71 24.25
N GLY A 63 1.16 -11.04 23.04
CA GLY A 63 -0.01 -11.88 22.82
C GLY A 63 0.19 -13.35 23.22
N CYS A 64 1.43 -13.79 23.43
CA CYS A 64 1.74 -15.15 23.92
C CYS A 64 1.76 -15.27 25.44
N ARG A 65 1.73 -14.15 26.19
CA ARG A 65 1.72 -14.19 27.66
C ARG A 65 0.40 -14.68 28.24
N ASN A 66 -0.69 -14.41 27.53
CA ASN A 66 -2.02 -14.88 27.88
C ASN A 66 -2.77 -15.25 26.59
N PRO A 67 -2.41 -16.38 25.95
CA PRO A 67 -3.00 -16.78 24.68
C PRO A 67 -4.48 -17.12 24.86
N THR A 68 -5.29 -16.81 23.85
CA THR A 68 -6.69 -17.24 23.85
C THR A 68 -6.77 -18.78 23.77
N PRO A 69 -7.92 -19.39 24.14
CA PRO A 69 -8.13 -20.82 23.94
C PRO A 69 -7.92 -21.26 22.49
N TYR A 70 -8.27 -20.39 21.52
CA TYR A 70 -8.07 -20.64 20.10
C TYR A 70 -6.57 -20.67 19.74
N MET A 71 -5.82 -19.62 20.09
CA MET A 71 -4.37 -19.54 19.87
C MET A 71 -3.59 -20.71 20.48
N SER A 72 -4.09 -21.27 21.58
CA SER A 72 -3.43 -22.36 22.28
C SER A 72 -3.46 -23.70 21.53
N THR A 73 -4.30 -23.85 20.50
CA THR A 73 -4.49 -25.16 19.82
C THR A 73 -4.74 -25.08 18.30
N LYS A 74 -4.67 -23.90 17.68
CA LYS A 74 -5.12 -23.70 16.29
C LYS A 74 -4.14 -22.90 15.43
N LEU A 75 -4.38 -22.97 14.12
CA LEU A 75 -3.81 -22.05 13.14
C LEU A 75 -4.50 -20.69 13.23
N THR A 76 -3.71 -19.63 13.18
CA THR A 76 -4.17 -18.24 13.05
C THR A 76 -3.76 -17.69 11.69
N ILE A 77 -4.48 -16.68 11.20
CA ILE A 77 -4.13 -16.02 9.94
C ILE A 77 -2.86 -15.21 10.17
N HIS A 78 -1.91 -15.37 9.25
CA HIS A 78 -0.78 -14.46 9.12
C HIS A 78 -1.12 -13.38 8.09
N GLY A 79 -1.60 -13.81 6.92
CA GLY A 79 -2.01 -12.88 5.88
C GLY A 79 -2.61 -13.55 4.65
N LEU A 80 -3.22 -12.72 3.81
CA LEU A 80 -3.72 -13.08 2.49
C LEU A 80 -2.96 -12.24 1.47
N TRP A 81 -2.14 -12.89 0.64
CA TRP A 81 -1.13 -12.20 -0.15
C TRP A 81 -1.39 -12.38 -1.64
N PRO A 82 -1.70 -11.29 -2.37
CA PRO A 82 -1.59 -11.23 -3.83
C PRO A 82 -0.21 -11.66 -4.31
N ASN A 83 -0.17 -12.61 -5.24
CA ASN A 83 1.05 -13.29 -5.66
C ASN A 83 1.02 -13.56 -7.17
N ASN A 84 2.20 -13.58 -7.79
CA ASN A 84 2.35 -13.85 -9.22
C ASN A 84 2.95 -15.25 -9.43
N GLU A 85 2.59 -15.91 -10.53
CA GLU A 85 3.22 -17.16 -10.97
C GLU A 85 4.67 -16.92 -11.37
N GLN A 86 4.94 -15.75 -11.97
CA GLN A 86 6.25 -15.36 -12.47
C GLN A 86 6.54 -13.90 -12.12
N GLY A 87 7.78 -13.61 -11.76
CA GLY A 87 8.21 -12.26 -11.39
C GLY A 87 7.92 -11.89 -9.93
N PRO A 88 8.14 -10.62 -9.55
CA PRO A 88 7.92 -10.17 -8.18
C PRO A 88 6.43 -10.11 -7.85
N ASN A 89 6.08 -10.40 -6.61
CA ASN A 89 4.72 -10.22 -6.10
C ASN A 89 4.46 -8.73 -5.83
N PRO A 90 3.22 -8.26 -6.03
CA PRO A 90 2.87 -6.90 -5.68
C PRO A 90 2.93 -6.71 -4.16
N ALA A 91 3.43 -5.55 -3.75
CA ALA A 91 3.45 -5.11 -2.37
C ALA A 91 3.39 -3.58 -2.32
N ASP A 92 2.89 -3.03 -1.22
CA ASP A 92 2.86 -1.59 -0.94
C ASP A 92 2.20 -0.79 -2.08
N CYS A 93 1.07 -1.27 -2.62
CA CYS A 93 0.41 -0.73 -3.80
C CYS A 93 -0.27 0.64 -3.58
N GLY A 94 -0.25 1.14 -2.34
CA GLY A 94 -0.88 2.40 -1.95
C GLY A 94 -2.41 2.31 -1.92
N GLY A 95 -3.07 3.41 -1.58
CA GLY A 95 -4.52 3.45 -1.36
C GLY A 95 -4.87 3.81 0.07
N SER A 96 -6.12 3.54 0.46
CA SER A 96 -6.61 3.90 1.79
C SER A 96 -6.06 2.94 2.83
N SER A 97 -5.42 3.47 3.88
CA SER A 97 -5.05 2.66 5.05
C SER A 97 -6.29 2.15 5.78
N LEU A 98 -6.15 0.98 6.40
CA LEU A 98 -7.19 0.35 7.19
C LEU A 98 -7.52 1.20 8.42
N THR A 99 -8.81 1.49 8.64
CA THR A 99 -9.28 2.19 9.82
C THR A 99 -9.86 1.22 10.85
N GLN A 100 -9.99 1.68 12.10
CA GLN A 100 -10.72 0.91 13.12
C GLN A 100 -12.19 0.68 12.72
N GLY A 101 -12.79 1.61 11.96
CA GLY A 101 -14.15 1.45 11.44
C GLY A 101 -14.26 0.26 10.50
N ASP A 102 -13.26 0.06 9.64
CA ASP A 102 -13.20 -1.07 8.71
C ASP A 102 -13.09 -2.40 9.47
N ILE A 103 -12.19 -2.48 10.46
CA ILE A 103 -12.05 -3.64 11.35
C ILE A 103 -13.37 -3.95 12.06
N ASN A 104 -14.03 -2.93 12.62
CA ASN A 104 -15.31 -3.10 13.30
C ASN A 104 -16.38 -3.60 12.35
N SER A 105 -16.39 -3.14 11.09
CA SER A 105 -17.38 -3.52 10.09
C SER A 105 -17.30 -5.00 9.68
N VAL A 106 -16.09 -5.60 9.74
CA VAL A 106 -15.86 -7.01 9.41
C VAL A 106 -15.87 -7.94 10.63
N GLY A 107 -16.04 -7.38 11.84
CA GLY A 107 -16.07 -8.13 13.10
C GLY A 107 -14.74 -8.07 13.85
N ALA A 108 -14.59 -7.06 14.71
CA ALA A 108 -13.38 -6.90 15.52
C ALA A 108 -13.12 -8.09 16.46
N ASP A 109 -14.14 -8.75 16.99
CA ASP A 109 -13.89 -9.92 17.84
C ASP A 109 -13.34 -11.10 17.03
N ASP A 110 -13.83 -11.29 15.80
CA ASP A 110 -13.36 -12.34 14.90
C ASP A 110 -11.93 -12.08 14.43
N VAL A 111 -11.61 -10.85 14.03
CA VAL A 111 -10.23 -10.55 13.61
C VAL A 111 -9.26 -10.66 14.79
N ALA A 112 -9.66 -10.25 16.01
CA ALA A 112 -8.83 -10.44 17.21
C ALA A 112 -8.64 -11.92 17.57
N GLN A 113 -9.63 -12.78 17.31
CA GLN A 113 -9.56 -14.21 17.61
C GLN A 113 -8.76 -14.99 16.56
N TYR A 114 -8.98 -14.71 15.27
CA TYR A 114 -8.48 -15.51 14.16
C TYR A 114 -7.25 -14.93 13.46
N TRP A 115 -7.03 -13.61 13.54
CA TRP A 115 -5.88 -12.90 12.98
C TRP A 115 -5.21 -12.00 14.02
N PRO A 116 -4.81 -12.54 15.18
CA PRO A 116 -4.31 -11.74 16.29
C PRO A 116 -2.96 -11.07 15.99
N ASP A 117 -2.78 -9.84 16.44
CA ASP A 117 -1.45 -9.26 16.62
C ASP A 117 -0.77 -9.91 17.84
N VAL A 118 0.05 -10.91 17.57
CA VAL A 118 0.72 -11.67 18.63
C VAL A 118 1.90 -10.89 19.23
N LYS A 119 2.61 -10.11 18.41
CA LYS A 119 3.88 -9.49 18.82
C LYS A 119 3.65 -8.29 19.72
N THR A 120 2.82 -7.37 19.25
CA THR A 120 2.57 -6.07 19.88
C THR A 120 1.23 -6.01 20.60
N GLY A 121 0.28 -6.88 20.25
CA GLY A 121 -1.09 -6.79 20.75
C GLY A 121 -1.87 -5.66 20.07
N GLY A 122 -3.17 -5.85 19.89
CA GLY A 122 -4.03 -4.92 19.18
C GLY A 122 -4.14 -5.23 17.68
N TRP A 123 -4.01 -4.19 16.85
CA TRP A 123 -4.41 -4.23 15.43
C TRP A 123 -3.30 -3.86 14.45
N THR A 124 -2.14 -3.43 14.96
CA THR A 124 -1.03 -2.94 14.12
C THR A 124 -0.56 -3.99 13.13
N PHE A 125 -0.52 -5.26 13.53
CA PHE A 125 -0.20 -6.34 12.59
C PHE A 125 -1.16 -6.41 11.40
N VAL A 126 -2.48 -6.37 11.63
CA VAL A 126 -3.48 -6.42 10.55
C VAL A 126 -3.39 -5.18 9.66
N SER A 127 -3.18 -3.99 10.24
CA SER A 127 -2.94 -2.76 9.48
C SER A 127 -1.69 -2.87 8.59
N ASN A 128 -0.60 -3.44 9.09
CA ASN A 128 0.62 -3.62 8.30
C ASN A 128 0.43 -4.65 7.17
N GLU A 129 -0.29 -5.73 7.42
CA GLU A 129 -0.65 -6.71 6.38
C GLU A 129 -1.55 -6.08 5.32
N TRP A 130 -2.47 -5.20 5.72
CA TRP A 130 -3.29 -4.43 4.78
C TRP A 130 -2.43 -3.50 3.92
N ASP A 131 -1.65 -2.61 4.54
CA ASP A 131 -0.87 -1.60 3.81
C ASP A 131 0.09 -2.26 2.80
N LYS A 132 0.70 -3.38 3.19
CA LYS A 132 1.66 -4.10 2.35
C LYS A 132 1.01 -5.02 1.32
N HIS A 133 -0.05 -5.75 1.66
CA HIS A 133 -0.61 -6.81 0.82
C HIS A 133 -2.05 -6.54 0.40
N GLY A 134 -2.91 -6.10 1.33
CA GLY A 134 -4.32 -5.83 1.07
C GLY A 134 -4.56 -4.69 0.07
N THR A 135 -3.70 -3.67 0.05
CA THR A 135 -3.76 -2.58 -0.94
C THR A 135 -3.56 -3.03 -2.38
N CYS A 136 -3.04 -4.24 -2.59
CA CYS A 136 -2.80 -4.82 -3.90
C CYS A 136 -3.97 -5.68 -4.42
N SER A 137 -5.09 -5.76 -3.68
CA SER A 137 -6.30 -6.52 -4.02
C SER A 137 -7.55 -5.65 -4.02
#